data_AF-A0A385MU58-F1
#
_entry.id   AF-A0A385MU58-F1
#
_cell.length_a   1.000
_cell.length_b   1.000
_cell.length_c   1.000
_cell.angle_alpha   90.00
_cell.angle_beta   90.00
_cell.angle_gamma   90.00
#
_symmetry.space_group_name_H-M   'P 1'
#
loop_
_entity.id
_entity.type
_entity.pdbx_description
1 polymer ?
#
loop_
_entity_poly.entity_id
_entity_poly.type
_entity_poly.pdbx_seq_one_letter_code
_entity_poly.pdbx_strand_id
1 'polypeptide(L)'
;MTKKLCPSHELKMAELEQLNLPKLWRDIAKATGPDIFLKIWRIVSAPEYQWKANSIYVPSINRYYEFQRIQITKTLLMQKKSKHDVVKALNTHGIKTSLSTVERIAKKHNLKFPDSDEIEIDEVSGTNYQMSLF
;
A
#
# COMPACT_ATOMS: atom_id res chain seq x y z
N MET A 1 15.21 -27.51 3.79
CA MET A 1 15.25 -26.85 2.47
C MET A 1 14.48 -25.54 2.55
N THR A 2 15.15 -24.42 2.73
CA THR A 2 14.54 -23.09 2.72
C THR A 2 14.22 -22.72 1.27
N LYS A 3 12.94 -22.84 0.87
CA LYS A 3 12.47 -22.22 -0.38
C LYS A 3 12.76 -20.72 -0.25
N LYS A 4 13.72 -20.20 -1.01
CA LYS A 4 13.85 -18.74 -1.20
C LYS A 4 12.49 -18.25 -1.70
N LEU A 5 11.83 -17.43 -0.90
CA LEU A 5 10.54 -16.85 -1.27
C LEU A 5 10.80 -15.88 -2.43
N CYS A 6 9.81 -15.70 -3.28
CA CYS A 6 9.89 -14.70 -4.35
C CYS A 6 10.09 -13.30 -3.70
N PRO A 7 10.96 -12.42 -4.22
CA PRO A 7 11.20 -11.10 -3.63
C PRO A 7 9.92 -10.29 -3.37
N SER A 8 8.89 -10.44 -4.23
CA SER A 8 7.59 -9.80 -4.05
C SER A 8 6.82 -10.29 -2.82
N HIS A 9 6.95 -11.57 -2.48
CA HIS A 9 6.30 -12.18 -1.32
C HIS A 9 6.94 -11.70 -0.01
N GLU A 10 8.27 -11.62 0.03
CA GLU A 10 9.03 -11.12 1.19
C GLU A 10 8.72 -9.65 1.46
N LEU A 11 8.66 -8.82 0.42
CA LEU A 11 8.29 -7.40 0.53
C LEU A 11 6.90 -7.23 1.14
N LYS A 12 5.89 -7.95 0.65
CA LYS A 12 4.52 -7.87 1.18
C LYS A 12 4.40 -8.36 2.62
N MET A 13 5.15 -9.39 2.98
CA MET A 13 5.19 -9.82 4.39
C MET A 13 5.81 -8.74 5.28
N ALA A 14 6.90 -8.09 4.84
CA ALA A 14 7.50 -6.98 5.57
C ALA A 14 6.54 -5.79 5.73
N GLU A 15 5.72 -5.49 4.72
CA GLU A 15 4.67 -4.47 4.81
C GLU A 15 3.59 -4.84 5.84
N LEU A 16 3.13 -6.10 5.86
CA LEU A 16 2.16 -6.58 6.84
C LEU A 16 2.69 -6.52 8.28
N GLU A 17 3.99 -6.75 8.48
CA GLU A 17 4.63 -6.61 9.79
C GLU A 17 4.63 -5.17 10.30
N GLN A 18 4.79 -4.19 9.41
CA GLN A 18 4.72 -2.76 9.77
C GLN A 18 3.33 -2.30 10.22
N LEU A 19 2.27 -3.03 9.87
CA LEU A 19 0.90 -2.70 10.29
C LEU A 19 0.62 -3.03 11.77
N ASN A 20 1.53 -3.75 12.43
CA ASN A 20 1.41 -4.19 13.83
C ASN A 20 0.01 -4.77 14.13
N LEU A 21 -0.45 -5.68 13.27
CA LEU A 21 -1.73 -6.37 13.43
C LEU A 21 -1.74 -7.22 14.71
N PRO A 22 -2.90 -7.51 15.32
CA PRO A 22 -2.95 -8.41 16.47
C PRO A 22 -2.27 -9.75 16.18
N LYS A 23 -1.70 -10.39 17.21
CA LYS A 23 -0.91 -11.63 17.07
C LYS A 23 -1.58 -12.68 16.19
N LEU A 24 -2.87 -12.96 16.43
CA LEU A 24 -3.69 -13.87 15.65
C LEU A 24 -3.61 -13.60 14.13
N TRP A 25 -3.79 -12.35 13.71
CA TRP A 25 -3.78 -11.98 12.30
C TRP A 25 -2.38 -12.09 11.68
N ARG A 26 -1.33 -11.80 12.45
CA ARG A 26 0.06 -12.02 12.00
C ARG A 26 0.37 -13.51 11.84
N ASP A 27 -0.13 -14.34 12.74
CA ASP A 27 0.06 -15.79 12.66
C ASP A 27 -0.69 -16.38 11.45
N ILE A 28 -1.91 -15.90 11.17
CA ILE A 28 -2.65 -16.26 9.94
C ILE A 28 -1.89 -15.80 8.69
N ALA A 29 -1.33 -14.58 8.67
CA ALA A 29 -0.54 -14.07 7.55
C ALA A 29 0.69 -14.94 7.27
N LYS A 30 1.42 -15.34 8.32
CA LYS A 30 2.58 -16.24 8.19
C LYS A 30 2.20 -17.63 7.72
N ALA A 31 1.07 -18.17 8.17
CA ALA A 31 0.60 -19.49 7.79
C ALA A 31 0.06 -19.56 6.35
N THR A 32 -0.62 -18.49 5.90
CA THR A 32 -1.29 -18.47 4.59
C THR A 32 -0.49 -17.79 3.48
N GLY A 33 0.51 -16.98 3.84
CA GLY A 33 1.19 -16.08 2.93
C GLY A 33 0.38 -14.79 2.65
N PRO A 34 1.03 -13.71 2.18
CA PRO A 34 0.46 -12.38 2.11
C PRO A 34 -0.71 -12.30 1.13
N ASP A 35 -0.63 -12.98 -0.01
CA ASP A 35 -1.67 -12.96 -1.05
C ASP A 35 -2.99 -13.55 -0.58
N ILE A 36 -2.92 -14.74 0.03
CA ILE A 36 -4.08 -15.44 0.57
C ILE A 36 -4.61 -14.68 1.78
N PHE A 37 -3.72 -14.21 2.65
CA PHE A 37 -4.07 -13.39 3.79
C PHE A 37 -4.86 -12.14 3.40
N LEU A 38 -4.40 -11.36 2.43
CA LEU A 38 -5.09 -10.15 1.97
C LEU A 38 -6.48 -10.45 1.41
N LYS A 39 -6.64 -11.57 0.69
CA LYS A 39 -7.95 -12.02 0.21
C LYS A 39 -8.89 -12.35 1.36
N ILE A 40 -8.42 -13.14 2.33
CA ILE A 40 -9.20 -13.49 3.54
C ILE A 40 -9.57 -12.20 4.29
N TRP A 41 -8.59 -11.34 4.53
CA TRP A 41 -8.77 -10.12 5.29
C TRP A 41 -9.76 -9.15 4.63
N ARG A 42 -9.77 -9.07 3.29
CA ARG A 42 -10.77 -8.32 2.53
C ARG A 42 -12.18 -8.90 2.72
N ILE A 43 -12.34 -10.22 2.66
CA ILE A 43 -13.64 -10.90 2.81
C ILE A 43 -14.20 -10.66 4.21
N VAL A 44 -13.42 -10.95 5.23
CA VAL A 44 -13.86 -10.86 6.63
C VAL A 44 -14.00 -9.42 7.14
N SER A 45 -13.41 -8.44 6.44
CA SER A 45 -13.63 -7.01 6.72
C SER A 45 -14.96 -6.50 6.18
N ALA A 46 -15.70 -7.27 5.39
CA ALA A 46 -16.97 -6.82 4.82
C ALA A 46 -18.02 -6.65 5.94
N PRO A 47 -18.89 -5.61 5.88
CA PRO A 47 -19.83 -5.27 6.95
C PRO A 47 -20.72 -6.44 7.40
N GLU A 48 -21.04 -7.35 6.48
CA GLU A 48 -21.89 -8.53 6.69
C GLU A 48 -21.31 -9.51 7.72
N TYR A 49 -19.99 -9.48 7.93
CA TYR A 49 -19.28 -10.37 8.85
C TYR A 49 -18.89 -9.70 10.17
N GLN A 50 -19.08 -8.38 10.31
CA GLN A 50 -18.63 -7.62 11.48
C GLN A 50 -19.51 -7.80 12.72
N TRP A 51 -20.70 -8.41 12.57
CA TRP A 51 -21.73 -8.35 13.60
C TRP A 51 -22.30 -9.71 13.97
N LYS A 52 -21.65 -10.41 14.91
CA LYS A 52 -22.23 -11.51 15.71
C LYS A 52 -21.59 -11.52 17.10
N ALA A 53 -22.38 -11.74 18.15
CA ALA A 53 -21.84 -12.03 19.48
C ALA A 53 -20.88 -13.23 19.38
N ASN A 54 -19.73 -13.17 20.05
CA ASN A 54 -18.59 -14.11 19.95
C ASN A 54 -17.74 -14.03 18.66
N SER A 55 -17.75 -12.92 17.92
CA SER A 55 -16.84 -12.73 16.79
C SER A 55 -15.41 -12.36 17.22
N ILE A 56 -14.43 -12.88 16.47
CA ILE A 56 -13.04 -12.45 16.57
C ILE A 56 -12.95 -11.00 16.05
N TYR A 57 -12.25 -10.13 16.76
CA TYR A 57 -11.96 -8.78 16.28
C TYR A 57 -11.23 -8.82 14.92
N VAL A 58 -11.81 -8.16 13.92
CA VAL A 58 -11.25 -8.00 12.58
C VAL A 58 -10.67 -6.58 12.45
N PRO A 59 -9.34 -6.40 12.32
CA PRO A 59 -8.75 -5.12 11.99
C PRO A 59 -9.29 -4.60 10.66
N SER A 60 -9.47 -3.29 10.51
CA SER A 60 -9.93 -2.76 9.23
C SER A 60 -8.88 -2.95 8.13
N ILE A 61 -9.27 -3.57 7.01
CA ILE A 61 -8.46 -3.65 5.79
C ILE A 61 -8.07 -2.26 5.25
N ASN A 62 -8.84 -1.21 5.60
CA ASN A 62 -8.51 0.17 5.22
C ASN A 62 -7.14 0.61 5.75
N ARG A 63 -6.66 0.02 6.86
CA ARG A 63 -5.29 0.28 7.36
C ARG A 63 -4.22 -0.16 6.37
N TYR A 64 -4.43 -1.29 5.68
CA TYR A 64 -3.53 -1.75 4.63
C TYR A 64 -3.55 -0.80 3.43
N TYR A 65 -4.74 -0.37 2.98
CA TYR A 65 -4.85 0.57 1.85
C TYR A 65 -4.29 1.96 2.16
N GLU A 66 -4.46 2.45 3.40
CA GLU A 66 -3.84 3.70 3.84
C GLU A 66 -2.32 3.59 3.86
N PHE A 67 -1.80 2.49 4.41
CA PHE A 67 -0.36 2.22 4.41
C PHE A 67 0.22 2.19 2.99
N GLN A 68 -0.40 1.42 2.08
CA GLN A 68 0.00 1.34 0.67
C GLN A 68 0.02 2.72 0.00
N ARG A 69 -1.04 3.51 0.18
CA ARG A 69 -1.11 4.88 -0.34
C ARG A 69 0.03 5.75 0.16
N ILE A 70 0.36 5.67 1.45
CA ILE A 70 1.45 6.43 2.05
C ILE A 70 2.79 6.00 1.47
N GLN A 71 3.07 4.70 1.35
CA GLN A 71 4.35 4.21 0.81
C GLN A 71 4.53 4.64 -0.64
N ILE A 72 3.52 4.42 -1.50
CA ILE A 72 3.58 4.85 -2.91
C ILE A 72 3.78 6.37 -3.02
N THR A 73 3.06 7.15 -2.21
CA THR A 73 3.23 8.61 -2.19
C THR A 73 4.67 9.00 -1.82
N LYS A 74 5.24 8.38 -0.78
CA LYS A 74 6.61 8.66 -0.35
C LYS A 74 7.61 8.34 -1.46
N THR A 75 7.51 7.16 -2.06
CA THR A 75 8.41 6.71 -3.13
C THR A 75 8.38 7.67 -4.31
N LEU A 76 7.19 8.04 -4.80
CA LEU A 76 7.07 8.92 -5.96
C LEU A 76 7.56 10.35 -5.66
N LEU A 77 7.37 10.84 -4.44
CA LEU A 77 7.92 12.14 -4.04
C LEU A 77 9.44 12.12 -3.89
N MET A 78 10.02 11.03 -3.39
CA MET A 78 11.47 10.84 -3.37
C MET A 78 12.06 10.79 -4.79
N GLN A 79 11.28 10.33 -5.76
CA GLN A 79 11.60 10.35 -7.19
C GLN A 79 11.29 11.68 -7.87
N LYS A 80 11.03 12.75 -7.10
CA LYS A 80 10.71 14.09 -7.61
C LYS A 80 9.55 14.11 -8.60
N LYS A 81 8.55 13.23 -8.44
CA LYS A 81 7.33 13.29 -9.26
C LYS A 81 6.40 14.39 -8.77
N SER A 82 5.70 15.04 -9.70
CA SER A 82 4.74 16.10 -9.38
C SER A 82 3.54 15.53 -8.60
N LYS A 83 2.82 16.38 -7.88
CA LYS A 83 1.60 15.97 -7.16
C LYS A 83 0.53 15.36 -8.09
N HIS A 84 0.47 15.81 -9.34
CA HIS A 84 -0.47 15.30 -10.33
C HIS A 84 -0.09 13.89 -10.79
N ASP A 85 1.21 13.64 -10.99
CA ASP A 85 1.72 12.32 -11.36
C ASP A 85 1.53 11.30 -10.23
N VAL A 86 1.71 11.73 -8.98
CA VAL A 86 1.41 10.89 -7.81
C VAL A 86 -0.05 10.47 -7.78
N VAL A 87 -0.99 11.41 -7.98
CA VAL A 87 -2.42 11.11 -8.04
C VAL A 87 -2.74 10.20 -9.22
N LYS A 88 -2.16 10.47 -10.39
CA LYS A 88 -2.35 9.65 -11.59
C LYS A 88 -1.90 8.21 -11.35
N ALA A 89 -0.69 8.01 -10.82
CA ALA A 89 -0.16 6.69 -10.52
C ALA A 89 -1.03 5.94 -9.51
N LEU A 90 -1.41 6.57 -8.40
CA LEU A 90 -2.30 5.96 -7.39
C LEU A 90 -3.65 5.52 -8.00
N ASN A 91 -4.25 6.36 -8.85
CA ASN A 91 -5.51 6.02 -9.51
C ASN A 91 -5.35 4.89 -10.54
N THR A 92 -4.24 4.84 -11.30
CA THR A 92 -3.92 3.73 -12.20
C THR A 92 -3.82 2.40 -11.46
N HIS A 93 -3.35 2.42 -10.21
CA HIS A 93 -3.28 1.24 -9.33
C HIS A 93 -4.58 0.99 -8.54
N GLY A 94 -5.68 1.65 -8.87
CA GLY A 94 -6.98 1.45 -8.22
C GLY A 94 -7.12 2.11 -6.85
N ILE A 95 -6.12 2.89 -6.41
CA ILE A 95 -6.15 3.64 -5.15
C ILE A 95 -6.70 5.04 -5.42
N LYS A 96 -8.02 5.18 -5.31
CA LYS A 96 -8.69 6.48 -5.47
C LYS A 96 -8.15 7.49 -4.44
N THR A 97 -7.54 8.57 -4.92
CA THR A 97 -7.01 9.63 -4.06
C THR A 97 -7.19 11.01 -4.69
N SER A 98 -7.31 12.04 -3.84
CA SER A 98 -7.34 13.44 -4.26
C SER A 98 -5.96 14.11 -4.11
N LEU A 99 -5.75 15.23 -4.81
CA LEU A 99 -4.57 16.09 -4.62
C LEU A 99 -4.40 16.53 -3.16
N SER A 100 -5.49 16.95 -2.52
CA SER A 100 -5.49 17.35 -1.10
C SER A 100 -5.04 16.22 -0.16
N THR A 101 -5.35 14.96 -0.50
CA THR A 101 -4.91 13.80 0.29
C THR A 101 -3.40 13.63 0.16
N VAL A 102 -2.85 13.75 -1.05
CA VAL A 102 -1.41 13.66 -1.30
C VAL A 102 -0.66 14.78 -0.59
N GLU A 103 -1.16 16.02 -0.67
CA GLU A 103 -0.59 17.18 0.04
C GLU A 103 -0.56 16.98 1.56
N ARG A 104 -1.65 16.45 2.13
CA ARG A 104 -1.72 16.13 3.56
C ARG A 104 -0.71 15.06 3.97
N ILE A 105 -0.53 14.02 3.15
CA ILE A 105 0.46 12.96 3.39
C ILE A 105 1.88 13.54 3.33
N ALA A 106 2.19 14.33 2.29
CA ALA A 106 3.50 14.97 2.14
C ALA A 106 3.84 15.84 3.35
N LYS A 107 2.91 16.70 3.77
CA LYS A 107 3.07 17.54 4.97
C LYS A 107 3.28 16.72 6.24
N LYS A 108 2.48 15.67 6.46
CA LYS A 108 2.59 14.79 7.64
C LYS A 108 3.95 14.09 7.73
N HIS A 109 4.59 13.84 6.58
CA HIS A 109 5.86 13.12 6.49
C HIS A 109 7.05 14.01 6.12
N ASN A 110 6.90 15.33 6.19
CA ASN A 110 7.95 16.32 5.86
C ASN A 110 8.56 16.12 4.47
N LEU A 111 7.75 15.71 3.49
CA LEU A 111 8.16 15.58 2.09
C LEU A 111 7.75 16.84 1.32
N LYS A 112 8.63 17.29 0.42
CA LYS A 112 8.37 18.41 -0.48
C LYS A 112 8.04 17.90 -1.88
N PHE A 113 7.20 18.64 -2.57
CA PHE A 113 7.03 18.46 -4.01
C PHE A 113 8.21 19.13 -4.72
N PRO A 114 8.67 18.59 -5.86
CA PRO A 114 9.64 19.27 -6.71
C PRO A 114 9.10 20.66 -7.09
N ASP A 115 9.99 21.66 -7.09
CA ASP A 115 9.70 22.95 -7.71
C ASP A 115 9.52 22.76 -9.22
N SER A 116 8.81 23.67 -9.88
CA SER A 116 8.48 23.59 -11.32
C SER A 116 9.71 23.34 -12.20
N ASP A 117 10.88 23.80 -11.76
CA ASP A 117 12.16 23.72 -12.48
C ASP A 117 12.91 22.39 -12.25
N GLU A 118 12.44 21.56 -11.30
CA GLU A 118 13.02 20.24 -10.98
C GLU A 118 12.23 19.06 -11.57
N ILE A 119 11.15 19.34 -12.32
CA ILE A 119 10.33 18.30 -12.94
C ILE A 119 11.03 17.83 -14.22
N GLU A 120 11.69 16.66 -14.15
CA GLU A 120 12.17 15.97 -15.34
C GLU A 120 10.96 15.61 -16.22
N ILE A 121 10.88 16.23 -17.39
CA ILE A 121 9.91 15.90 -18.43
C ILE A 121 10.40 14.59 -19.07
N ASP A 122 9.95 13.45 -18.55
CA ASP A 122 10.18 12.17 -19.22
C ASP A 122 9.38 12.14 -20.54
N GLU A 123 10.06 12.41 -21.66
CA GLU A 123 9.58 12.04 -22.99
C GLU A 123 9.40 10.52 -23.05
N VAL A 124 8.14 10.12 -23.24
CA VAL A 124 7.67 8.84 -23.79
C VAL A 124 8.67 7.68 -23.67
N SER A 125 8.60 6.92 -22.58
CA SER A 125 8.89 5.49 -22.67
C SER A 125 7.90 4.70 -21.83
N GLY A 126 7.24 3.74 -22.50
CA GLY A 126 6.43 2.71 -21.87
C GLY A 126 7.32 1.77 -21.08
N THR A 127 7.88 2.26 -19.97
CA THR A 127 8.57 1.43 -19.00
C THR A 127 7.53 0.66 -18.20
N ASN A 128 7.53 -0.66 -18.40
CA ASN A 128 6.88 -1.60 -17.51
C ASN A 128 7.35 -1.31 -16.08
N TYR A 129 6.52 -0.64 -15.30
CA TYR A 129 6.69 -0.52 -13.85
C TYR A 129 6.51 -1.91 -13.26
N GLN A 130 7.57 -2.72 -13.26
CA GLN A 130 7.66 -3.87 -12.35
C GLN A 130 7.93 -3.35 -10.93
N MET A 131 6.93 -2.66 -10.39
CA MET A 131 6.72 -2.64 -8.96
C MET A 131 6.18 -4.03 -8.63
N SER A 132 6.90 -4.79 -7.80
CA SER A 132 6.39 -6.00 -7.16
C SER A 132 5.26 -5.63 -6.20
N LEU A 133 4.08 -5.29 -6.75
CA LEU A 133 2.88 -4.88 -6.04
C LEU A 133 1.68 -5.70 -6.53
N PHE A 134 1.70 -6.99 -6.23
CA PHE A 134 0.52 -7.80 -5.96
C PHE A 134 0.92 -8.80 -4.95
#